data_AF-A0AAV8Y9H0-F1
#
_entry.id   AF-A0AAV8Y9H0-F1
#
_cell.length_a   1.000
_cell.length_b   1.000
_cell.length_c   1.000
_cell.angle_alpha   90.00
_cell.angle_beta   90.00
_cell.angle_gamma   90.00
#
_symmetry.space_group_name_H-M   'P 1'
#
loop_
_entity.id
_entity.type
_entity.pdbx_description
1 polymer ?
#
loop_
_entity_poly.entity_id
_entity_poly.type
_entity_poly.pdbx_seq_one_letter_code
_entity_poly.pdbx_strand_id
1 'polypeptide(L)'
;MVMAKPGTVKNYDHIESQVYILSKEEGGRPKPFTSFIQMQMFCRTWDCAAQVVVPDKEMVMPGEDSKLILKMMRPMVLEEGQRFTLRDGSQTLGTGVVTKTLPMLSEADRQGLTEGKKAREKKASQAN
;
A
#
# COMPACT_ATOMS: atom_id res chain seq x y z
N MET A 1 -10.55 9.79 -10.40
CA MET A 1 -11.87 10.40 -10.08
C MET A 1 -12.94 9.40 -10.46
N VAL A 2 -14.00 9.25 -9.65
CA VAL A 2 -15.12 8.34 -9.93
C VAL A 2 -16.41 9.16 -9.83
N MET A 3 -17.32 8.99 -10.78
CA MET A 3 -18.66 9.58 -10.72
C MET A 3 -19.62 8.54 -10.15
N ALA A 4 -20.26 8.87 -9.04
CA ALA A 4 -21.20 7.98 -8.35
C ALA A 4 -22.33 8.79 -7.72
N LYS A 5 -23.43 8.11 -7.38
CA LYS A 5 -24.55 8.73 -6.67
C LYS A 5 -24.06 9.29 -5.31
N PRO A 6 -24.52 10.48 -4.89
CA PRO A 6 -24.12 11.03 -3.60
C PRO A 6 -24.33 10.04 -2.44
N GLY A 7 -23.30 9.85 -1.62
CA GLY A 7 -23.32 8.97 -0.45
C GLY A 7 -23.09 7.48 -0.73
N THR A 8 -22.93 7.04 -1.98
CA THR A 8 -22.74 5.60 -2.26
C THR A 8 -21.29 5.13 -2.13
N VAL A 9 -20.33 5.98 -2.43
CA VAL A 9 -18.90 5.65 -2.38
C VAL A 9 -18.22 6.42 -1.26
N LYS A 10 -17.30 5.75 -0.57
CA LYS A 10 -16.45 6.33 0.48
C LYS A 10 -15.00 6.30 0.03
N ASN A 11 -14.24 7.29 0.49
CA ASN A 11 -12.81 7.33 0.27
C ASN A 11 -12.11 6.74 1.48
N TYR A 12 -10.96 6.10 1.26
CA TYR A 12 -10.08 5.55 2.29
C TYR A 12 -8.63 5.86 1.92
N ASP A 13 -7.77 6.08 2.92
CA ASP A 13 -6.32 6.22 2.75
C ASP A 13 -5.53 5.13 3.48
N HIS A 14 -6.21 4.26 4.22
CA HIS A 14 -5.61 3.17 4.99
C HIS A 14 -6.40 1.87 4.78
N ILE A 15 -5.74 0.83 4.30
CA ILE A 15 -6.37 -0.45 4.02
C ILE A 15 -5.50 -1.62 4.42
N GLU A 16 -6.14 -2.73 4.74
CA GLU A 16 -5.54 -4.06 4.80
C GLU A 16 -5.84 -4.80 3.49
N SER A 17 -4.87 -5.57 3.02
CA SER A 17 -4.97 -6.27 1.76
C SER A 17 -4.20 -7.58 1.76
N GLN A 18 -4.67 -8.52 0.96
CA GLN A 18 -3.93 -9.72 0.61
C GLN A 18 -3.32 -9.50 -0.77
N VAL A 19 -2.00 -9.66 -0.89
CA VAL A 19 -1.29 -9.40 -2.13
C VAL A 19 -0.39 -10.57 -2.48
N TYR A 20 -0.55 -11.08 -3.69
CA TYR A 20 0.38 -12.02 -4.30
C TYR A 20 1.50 -11.22 -4.96
N ILE A 21 2.75 -11.49 -4.58
CA ILE A 21 3.93 -10.89 -5.18
C ILE A 21 4.39 -11.77 -6.33
N LEU A 22 4.46 -11.19 -7.53
CA LEU A 22 4.90 -11.88 -8.74
C LEU A 22 6.35 -12.35 -8.58
N SER A 23 6.60 -13.58 -9.00
CA SER A 23 7.93 -14.16 -9.08
C SER A 23 8.77 -13.50 -10.18
N LYS A 24 10.07 -13.79 -10.20
CA LYS A 24 10.97 -13.32 -11.26
C LYS A 24 10.54 -13.82 -12.65
N GLU A 25 10.03 -15.04 -12.73
CA GLU A 25 9.60 -15.67 -13.99
C GLU A 25 8.31 -15.06 -14.53
N GLU A 26 7.43 -14.60 -13.63
CA GLU A 26 6.21 -13.88 -13.98
C GLU A 26 6.46 -12.40 -14.31
N GLY A 27 7.73 -11.97 -14.36
CA GLY A 27 8.11 -10.59 -14.65
C GLY A 27 7.93 -9.65 -13.46
N GLY A 28 7.94 -10.18 -12.24
CA GLY A 28 8.01 -9.41 -11.00
C GLY A 28 9.43 -8.98 -10.63
N ARG A 29 9.60 -8.49 -9.40
CA ARG A 29 10.89 -7.99 -8.91
C ARG A 29 11.78 -9.14 -8.47
N PRO A 30 13.08 -9.17 -8.85
CA PRO A 30 13.97 -10.26 -8.46
C PRO A 30 14.44 -10.17 -7.00
N LYS A 31 14.36 -8.97 -6.39
CA LYS A 31 14.81 -8.72 -5.02
C LYS A 31 13.63 -8.61 -4.06
N PRO A 32 13.70 -9.21 -2.87
CA PRO A 32 12.74 -8.99 -1.79
C PRO A 32 12.59 -7.50 -1.45
N PHE A 33 11.45 -7.12 -0.89
CA PHE A 33 11.25 -5.78 -0.35
C PHE A 33 10.91 -5.84 1.14
N THR A 34 11.28 -4.76 1.83
CA THR A 34 11.03 -4.56 3.26
C THR A 34 9.81 -3.67 3.47
N SER A 35 9.36 -3.61 4.71
CA SER A 35 8.39 -2.60 5.14
C SER A 35 8.85 -1.16 4.84
N PHE A 36 7.88 -0.25 4.74
CA PHE A 36 7.99 1.19 4.45
C PHE A 36 8.45 1.59 3.05
N ILE A 37 8.55 0.64 2.12
CA ILE A 37 8.76 0.97 0.71
C ILE A 37 7.53 1.73 0.15
N GLN A 38 7.81 2.71 -0.70
CA GLN A 38 6.77 3.43 -1.44
C GLN A 38 6.62 2.81 -2.81
N MET A 39 5.37 2.51 -3.19
CA MET A 39 5.01 1.91 -4.46
C MET A 39 3.82 2.64 -5.05
N GLN A 40 3.60 2.51 -6.35
CA GLN A 40 2.40 3.03 -6.99
C GLN A 40 1.32 1.95 -6.98
N MET A 41 0.21 2.24 -6.31
CA MET A 41 -0.98 1.40 -6.31
C MET A 41 -1.87 1.82 -7.47
N PHE A 42 -2.16 0.88 -8.37
CA PHE A 42 -3.09 1.07 -9.47
C PHE A 42 -4.39 0.32 -9.18
N CYS A 43 -5.49 1.03 -9.18
CA CYS A 43 -6.81 0.45 -8.98
C CYS A 43 -7.82 1.06 -9.95
N ARG A 44 -8.43 0.21 -10.78
CA ARG A 44 -9.29 0.61 -11.90
C ARG A 44 -8.61 1.66 -12.79
N THR A 45 -9.01 2.93 -12.66
CA THR A 45 -8.57 4.04 -13.51
C THR A 45 -7.64 5.03 -12.81
N TRP A 46 -7.35 4.81 -11.53
CA TRP A 46 -6.51 5.72 -10.75
C TRP A 46 -5.25 5.03 -10.25
N ASP A 47 -4.23 5.85 -10.06
CA ASP A 47 -2.98 5.50 -9.40
C ASP A 47 -2.74 6.42 -8.19
N CYS A 48 -2.13 5.85 -7.16
CA CYS A 48 -1.74 6.59 -5.97
C CYS A 48 -0.48 5.99 -5.34
N ALA A 49 0.43 6.85 -4.89
CA ALA A 49 1.57 6.42 -4.10
C ALA A 49 1.06 5.87 -2.76
N ALA A 50 1.40 4.61 -2.48
CA ALA A 50 1.09 3.91 -1.26
C ALA A 50 2.38 3.44 -0.60
N GLN A 51 2.47 3.67 0.70
CA GLN A 51 3.47 3.04 1.52
C GLN A 51 2.99 1.65 1.94
N VAL A 52 3.85 0.67 1.74
CA VAL A 52 3.60 -0.71 2.13
C VAL A 52 4.15 -0.93 3.54
N VAL A 53 3.31 -1.48 4.41
CA VAL A 53 3.69 -1.97 5.74
C VAL A 53 3.45 -3.47 5.78
N VAL A 54 4.49 -4.22 6.13
CA VAL A 54 4.44 -5.69 6.27
C VAL A 54 4.37 -5.99 7.78
N PRO A 55 3.22 -6.43 8.32
CA PRO A 55 3.08 -6.66 9.76
C PRO A 55 3.69 -7.99 10.22
N ASP A 56 3.59 -9.03 9.39
CA ASP A 56 3.88 -10.41 9.82
C ASP A 56 5.35 -10.83 9.58
N LYS A 57 6.07 -10.10 8.73
CA LYS A 57 7.41 -10.48 8.25
C LYS A 57 8.31 -9.25 8.09
N GLU A 58 9.60 -9.44 8.26
CA GLU A 58 10.60 -8.39 7.98
C GLU A 58 10.75 -8.13 6.47
N MET A 59 10.60 -9.17 5.65
CA MET A 59 10.78 -9.12 4.20
C MET A 59 9.73 -9.98 3.49
N VAL A 60 9.31 -9.56 2.31
CA VAL A 60 8.41 -10.31 1.43
C VAL A 60 9.20 -10.84 0.23
N MET A 61 9.11 -12.15 0.01
CA MET A 61 9.80 -12.84 -1.08
C MET A 61 8.96 -12.81 -2.37
N PRO A 62 9.60 -12.75 -3.56
CA PRO A 62 8.88 -12.91 -4.82
C PRO A 62 8.26 -14.31 -4.95
N GLY A 63 7.04 -14.40 -5.48
CA GLY A 63 6.28 -15.66 -5.61
C GLY A 63 5.50 -16.05 -4.35
N GLU A 64 5.30 -15.14 -3.41
CA GLU A 64 4.62 -15.39 -2.15
C GLU A 64 3.37 -14.50 -1.96
N ASP A 65 2.37 -15.07 -1.30
CA ASP A 65 1.22 -14.36 -0.78
C ASP A 65 1.52 -13.71 0.58
N SER A 66 1.29 -12.40 0.69
CA SER A 66 1.51 -11.67 1.93
C SER A 66 0.37 -10.72 2.25
N LYS A 67 0.07 -10.61 3.55
CA LYS A 67 -0.82 -9.58 4.10
C LYS A 67 -0.06 -8.27 4.17
N LEU A 68 -0.60 -7.24 3.53
CA LEU A 68 0.00 -5.92 3.47
C LEU A 68 -0.98 -4.86 3.96
N ILE A 69 -0.48 -3.96 4.79
CA ILE A 69 -1.19 -2.74 5.17
C ILE A 69 -0.68 -1.63 4.25
N LEU A 70 -1.59 -1.00 3.52
CA LEU A 70 -1.27 0.06 2.57
C LEU A 70 -1.73 1.41 3.11
N LYS A 71 -0.79 2.35 3.22
CA LYS A 71 -1.04 3.74 3.59
C LYS A 71 -0.87 4.62 2.34
N MET A 72 -1.98 5.09 1.78
CA MET A 72 -1.98 5.93 0.59
C MET A 72 -1.69 7.39 0.93
N MET A 73 -1.02 8.09 0.02
CA MET A 73 -0.72 9.52 0.17
C MET A 73 -1.97 10.40 0.08
N ARG A 74 -2.99 9.95 -0.65
CA ARG A 74 -4.26 10.65 -0.81
C ARG A 74 -5.43 9.68 -0.63
N PRO A 75 -6.57 10.14 -0.11
CA PRO A 75 -7.75 9.29 0.04
C PRO A 75 -8.34 8.95 -1.32
N MET A 76 -8.48 7.66 -1.61
CA MET A 76 -8.99 7.12 -2.87
C MET A 76 -10.26 6.31 -2.63
N VAL A 77 -11.11 6.20 -3.67
CA VAL A 77 -12.32 5.39 -3.61
C VAL A 77 -11.94 3.91 -3.66
N LEU A 78 -12.28 3.18 -2.60
CA LEU A 78 -11.96 1.77 -2.42
C LEU A 78 -13.12 1.04 -1.72
N GLU A 79 -13.32 -0.21 -2.10
CA GLU A 79 -14.29 -1.12 -1.51
C GLU A 79 -13.60 -2.44 -1.12
N GLU A 80 -14.14 -3.12 -0.12
CA GLU A 80 -13.67 -4.46 0.27
C GLU A 80 -13.93 -5.45 -0.87
N GLY A 81 -12.95 -6.31 -1.15
CA GLY A 81 -12.97 -7.23 -2.30
C GLY A 81 -12.49 -6.60 -3.61
N GLN A 82 -12.21 -5.29 -3.65
CA GLN A 82 -11.71 -4.65 -4.86
C GLN A 82 -10.28 -5.09 -5.18
N ARG A 83 -10.04 -5.42 -6.46
CA ARG A 83 -8.71 -5.81 -6.96
C ARG A 83 -7.87 -4.59 -7.30
N PHE A 84 -6.57 -4.68 -7.06
CA PHE A 84 -5.59 -3.66 -7.41
C PHE A 84 -4.26 -4.31 -7.79
N THR A 85 -3.35 -3.51 -8.34
CA THR A 85 -1.97 -3.93 -8.63
C THR A 85 -0.99 -2.97 -7.96
N LEU A 86 0.11 -3.49 -7.45
CA LEU A 86 1.23 -2.69 -6.97
C LEU A 86 2.30 -2.65 -8.05
N ARG A 87 2.80 -1.46 -8.35
CA ARG A 87 3.83 -1.22 -9.36
C ARG A 87 5.02 -0.49 -8.75
N ASP A 88 6.20 -0.89 -9.19
CA ASP A 88 7.46 -0.20 -8.95
C ASP A 88 7.95 0.32 -10.31
N GLY A 89 7.74 1.62 -10.56
CA GLY A 89 7.95 2.22 -11.87
C GLY A 89 7.02 1.62 -12.94
N SER A 90 7.60 1.04 -13.99
CA SER A 90 6.87 0.42 -15.11
C SER A 90 6.50 -1.04 -14.88
N GLN A 91 7.05 -1.70 -13.86
CA GLN A 91 6.88 -3.12 -13.61
C GLN A 91 5.77 -3.38 -12.59
N THR A 92 4.91 -4.35 -12.86
CA THR A 92 3.92 -4.82 -11.88
C THR A 92 4.60 -5.79 -10.92
N LEU A 93 4.57 -5.45 -9.63
CA LEU A 93 5.20 -6.20 -8.57
C LEU A 93 4.26 -7.29 -8.04
N GLY A 94 2.98 -6.97 -7.92
CA GLY A 94 2.02 -7.88 -7.32
C GLY A 94 0.58 -7.48 -7.60
N THR A 95 -0.30 -8.46 -7.43
CA THR A 95 -1.75 -8.28 -7.57
C THR A 95 -2.40 -8.52 -6.22
N GLY A 96 -3.25 -7.58 -5.82
CA GLY A 96 -3.85 -7.57 -4.50
C GLY A 96 -5.36 -7.47 -4.51
N VAL A 97 -5.94 -7.84 -3.38
CA VAL A 97 -7.36 -7.67 -3.07
C VAL A 97 -7.47 -6.95 -1.73
N VAL A 98 -8.30 -5.91 -1.68
CA VAL A 98 -8.61 -5.23 -0.43
C VAL A 98 -9.38 -6.19 0.47
N THR A 99 -8.84 -6.50 1.65
CA THR A 99 -9.51 -7.38 2.61
C THR A 99 -10.35 -6.57 3.59
N LYS A 100 -9.82 -5.42 4.03
CA LYS A 100 -10.50 -4.58 5.02
C LYS A 100 -10.14 -3.12 4.85
N THR A 101 -11.12 -2.25 5.04
CA THR A 101 -10.90 -0.81 5.14
C THR A 101 -10.59 -0.40 6.58
N LEU A 102 -9.55 0.41 6.79
CA LEU A 102 -9.13 0.87 8.11
C LEU A 102 -9.52 2.34 8.33
N PRO A 103 -9.53 2.83 9.59
CA PRO A 103 -9.76 4.25 9.87
C PRO A 103 -8.74 5.14 9.17
N MET A 104 -9.19 6.34 8.79
CA MET A 104 -8.38 7.35 8.11
C MET A 104 -7.08 7.66 8.87
N LEU A 105 -6.01 7.91 8.11
CA LEU A 105 -4.71 8.30 8.65
C LEU A 105 -4.80 9.63 9.40
N SER A 106 -4.15 9.68 10.56
CA SER A 106 -3.97 10.91 11.32
C SER A 106 -3.04 11.89 10.60
N GLU A 107 -3.05 13.18 10.97
CA GLU A 107 -2.11 14.14 10.41
C GLU A 107 -0.65 13.76 10.69
N ALA A 108 -0.38 13.12 11.83
CA ALA A 108 0.95 12.62 12.19
C ALA A 108 1.40 11.48 11.26
N ASP A 109 0.49 10.54 10.94
CA ASP A 109 0.77 9.47 9.97
C ASP A 109 1.06 10.03 8.57
N ARG A 110 0.32 11.06 8.16
CA ARG A 110 0.50 11.71 6.86
C ARG A 110 1.83 12.44 6.75
N GLN A 111 2.28 13.11 7.82
CA GLN A 111 3.64 13.65 7.88
C GLN A 111 4.70 12.54 7.81
N GLY A 112 4.43 11.41 8.47
CA GLY A 112 5.28 10.23 8.37
C GLY A 112 5.50 9.79 6.92
N LEU A 113 4.47 9.82 6.07
CA LEU A 113 4.56 9.43 4.65
C LEU A 113 5.53 10.25 3.80
N THR A 114 5.71 11.53 4.10
CA THR A 114 6.65 12.44 3.39
C THR A 114 8.02 12.51 4.06
N GLU A 115 8.13 12.09 5.31
CA GLU A 115 9.37 12.06 6.06
C GLU A 115 10.30 10.91 5.65
N GLY A 116 11.55 11.24 5.36
CA GLY A 116 12.59 10.26 5.01
C GLY A 116 12.93 9.30 6.17
N LYS A 117 13.54 8.16 5.84
CA LYS A 117 13.91 7.08 6.79
C LYS A 117 14.50 7.57 8.12
N LYS A 118 15.44 8.53 8.05
CA LYS A 118 16.12 9.12 9.23
C LYS A 118 15.18 9.89 10.18
N ALA A 119 14.14 10.55 9.65
CA ALA A 119 13.19 11.30 10.47
C ALA A 119 12.22 10.36 11.21
N ARG A 120 11.87 9.25 10.58
CA ARG A 120 11.04 8.19 11.18
C ARG A 120 11.78 7.42 12.28
N GLU A 121 13.05 7.08 12.05
CA GLU A 121 13.91 6.44 13.07
C GLU A 121 14.06 7.35 14.30
N LYS A 122 14.23 8.66 14.11
CA LYS A 122 14.23 9.64 15.22
C LYS A 122 12.91 9.68 15.99
N LYS A 123 11.76 9.67 15.30
CA LYS A 123 10.44 9.64 15.96
C LYS A 123 10.19 8.32 16.70
N ALA A 124 10.63 7.19 16.14
CA ALA A 124 10.56 5.89 16.81
C ALA A 124 11.46 5.82 18.06
N SER A 125 12.63 6.47 18.04
CA SER A 125 13.51 6.56 19.22
C SER A 125 13.05 7.54 20.30
N GLN A 126 12.20 8.52 19.95
CA GLN A 126 11.66 9.52 20.90
C GLN A 126 10.34 9.09 21.55
N ALA A 127 9.75 7.97 21.12
CA ALA A 127 8.51 7.42 21.66
C ALA A 127 8.75 6.29 22.69
N ASN A 128 10.00 6.05 23.08
CA ASN A 128 10.41 5.13 24.16
C ASN A 128 11.03 5.90 25.33
#